data_AF-A0A9X9LUT7-F1
#
_entry.id   AF-A0A9X9LUT7-F1
#
_cell.length_a   1.000
_cell.length_b   1.000
_cell.length_c   1.000
_cell.angle_alpha   90.00
_cell.angle_beta   90.00
_cell.angle_gamma   90.00
#
_symmetry.space_group_name_H-M   'P 1'
#
loop_
_entity.id
_entity.type
_entity.pdbx_description
1 polymer ?
#
loop_
_entity_poly.entity_id
_entity_poly.type
_entity_poly.pdbx_seq_one_letter_code
_entity_poly.pdbx_strand_id
1 'polypeptide(L)'
;MIHELLLALSGYPGSIFTWNKRSGLQVSQDFPFLHPSETSVLNRLCRLGTDYIRFTEFIEQYTGHVQQQDHHPSQQGQGGLHGIYLRAFCTGLDSVLQPYRQALLDLEQEVREEIRERRLWDSCLGHVLEFEIPFDVVT
;
A
#
# COMPACT_ATOMS: atom_id res chain seq x y z
N MET A 1 5.37 5.44 -9.58
CA MET A 1 5.95 4.65 -8.47
C MET A 1 5.22 4.86 -7.15
N ILE A 2 4.89 6.10 -6.74
CA ILE A 2 4.21 6.34 -5.45
C ILE A 2 2.87 5.60 -5.35
N HIS A 3 2.05 5.61 -6.40
CA HIS A 3 0.81 4.83 -6.42
C HIS A 3 1.03 3.31 -6.27
N GLU A 4 2.07 2.76 -6.91
CA GLU A 4 2.42 1.34 -6.72
C GLU A 4 2.91 1.05 -5.29
N LEU A 5 3.59 2.00 -4.65
CA LEU A 5 4.03 1.86 -3.25
C LEU A 5 2.84 1.86 -2.29
N LEU A 6 1.89 2.79 -2.44
CA LEU A 6 0.67 2.83 -1.64
C LEU A 6 -0.16 1.55 -1.83
N LEU A 7 -0.24 1.06 -3.07
CA LEU A 7 -0.93 -0.19 -3.41
C LEU A 7 -0.24 -1.41 -2.76
N ALA A 8 1.08 -1.44 -2.77
CA ALA A 8 1.85 -2.50 -2.14
C ALA A 8 1.71 -2.48 -0.60
N LEU A 9 1.65 -1.28 0.01
CA LEU A 9 1.43 -1.10 1.45
C LEU A 9 0.02 -1.45 1.91
N SER A 10 -0.98 -1.36 1.03
CA SER A 10 -2.36 -1.80 1.29
C SER A 10 -2.57 -3.30 1.07
N GLY A 11 -1.53 -4.01 0.63
CA GLY A 11 -1.51 -5.47 0.56
C GLY A 11 -1.60 -6.07 -0.84
N TYR A 12 -1.56 -5.22 -1.88
CA TYR A 12 -1.66 -5.67 -3.27
C TYR A 12 -0.29 -5.61 -3.96
N PRO A 13 0.36 -6.75 -4.19
CA PRO A 13 1.63 -6.77 -4.90
C PRO A 13 1.47 -6.32 -6.35
N GLY A 14 2.49 -5.62 -6.84
CA GLY A 14 2.54 -5.04 -8.18
C GLY A 14 3.69 -5.57 -9.01
N SER A 15 3.99 -4.82 -10.08
CA SER A 15 5.11 -5.12 -10.98
C SER A 15 6.45 -4.66 -10.40
N ILE A 16 6.44 -3.53 -9.68
CA ILE A 16 7.63 -2.95 -9.03
C ILE A 16 7.84 -3.58 -7.65
N PHE A 17 6.76 -3.85 -6.93
CA PHE A 17 6.79 -4.46 -5.59
C PHE A 17 6.27 -5.89 -5.65
N THR A 18 7.19 -6.85 -5.68
CA THR A 18 6.86 -8.27 -5.82
C THR A 18 6.62 -8.91 -4.45
N TRP A 19 5.66 -9.82 -4.36
CA TRP A 19 5.38 -10.59 -3.15
C TRP A 19 6.01 -11.97 -3.21
N ASN A 20 6.78 -12.32 -2.18
CA ASN A 20 7.32 -13.65 -1.98
C ASN A 20 6.87 -14.20 -0.63
N LYS A 21 6.33 -15.43 -0.62
CA LYS A 21 5.84 -16.08 0.61
C LYS A 21 6.91 -16.24 1.70
N ARG A 22 8.20 -16.31 1.33
CA ARG A 22 9.31 -16.47 2.29
C ARG A 22 9.89 -15.13 2.75
N SER A 23 10.14 -14.21 1.83
CA SER A 23 10.82 -12.94 2.11
C SER A 23 9.89 -11.76 2.29
N GLY A 24 8.60 -11.91 2.01
CA GLY A 24 7.61 -10.83 2.04
C GLY A 24 7.60 -9.99 0.77
N LEU A 25 7.14 -8.76 0.91
CA LEU A 25 7.10 -7.74 -0.14
C LEU A 25 8.53 -7.19 -0.37
N GLN A 26 8.96 -7.11 -1.62
CA GLN A 26 10.29 -6.65 -2.00
C GLN A 26 10.26 -5.77 -3.24
N VAL A 27 11.15 -4.77 -3.28
CA VAL A 27 11.35 -3.93 -4.47
C VAL A 27 12.10 -4.73 -5.54
N SER A 28 11.61 -4.69 -6.77
CA SER A 28 12.32 -5.25 -7.92
C SER A 28 13.70 -4.57 -8.08
N GLN A 29 14.74 -5.37 -8.29
CA GLN A 29 16.12 -4.88 -8.43
C GLN A 29 16.39 -4.27 -9.82
N ASP A 30 15.43 -4.39 -10.75
CA ASP A 30 15.60 -4.01 -12.15
C ASP A 30 15.21 -2.54 -12.43
N PHE A 31 15.25 -1.68 -11.41
CA PHE A 31 14.97 -0.25 -11.57
C PHE A 31 16.27 0.56 -11.70
N PRO A 32 16.73 0.88 -12.92
CA PRO A 32 17.98 1.62 -13.13
C PRO A 32 17.92 3.07 -12.64
N PHE A 33 16.75 3.55 -12.25
CA PHE A 33 16.52 4.93 -11.82
C PHE A 33 16.53 5.12 -10.28
N LEU A 34 16.65 4.02 -9.51
CA LEU A 34 16.63 4.08 -8.05
C LEU A 34 18.04 4.05 -7.47
N HIS A 35 18.35 5.02 -6.61
CA HIS A 35 19.61 4.99 -5.88
C HIS A 35 19.55 3.90 -4.78
N PRO A 36 20.66 3.19 -4.46
CA PRO A 36 20.66 2.14 -3.44
C PRO A 36 20.14 2.58 -2.06
N SER A 37 20.27 3.87 -1.71
CA SER A 37 19.68 4.41 -0.48
C SER A 37 18.15 4.45 -0.53
N GLU A 38 17.57 4.86 -1.66
CA GLU A 38 16.13 4.89 -1.88
C GLU A 38 15.56 3.47 -1.83
N THR A 39 16.23 2.53 -2.49
CA THR A 39 15.87 1.11 -2.44
C THR A 39 15.89 0.56 -1.02
N SER A 40 16.84 1.00 -0.18
CA SER A 40 16.87 0.60 1.24
C SER A 40 15.67 1.12 2.03
N VAL A 41 15.29 2.39 1.82
CA VAL A 41 14.10 3.00 2.43
C VAL A 41 12.83 2.30 1.96
N LEU A 42 12.71 2.06 0.66
CA LEU A 42 11.57 1.35 0.07
C LEU A 42 11.47 -0.08 0.61
N ASN A 43 12.58 -0.81 0.74
CA ASN A 43 12.58 -2.14 1.35
C ASN A 43 12.14 -2.11 2.81
N ARG A 44 12.51 -1.07 3.57
CA ARG A 44 12.01 -0.89 4.94
C ARG A 44 10.50 -0.67 4.97
N LEU A 45 9.97 0.13 4.05
CA LEU A 45 8.51 0.31 3.91
C LEU A 45 7.82 -1.00 3.49
N CYS A 46 8.44 -1.78 2.60
CA CYS A 46 7.88 -3.07 2.18
C CYS A 46 7.75 -4.07 3.34
N ARG A 47 8.64 -4.01 4.34
CA ARG A 47 8.50 -4.82 5.56
C ARG A 47 7.23 -4.47 6.32
N LEU A 48 6.89 -3.18 6.42
CA LEU A 48 5.64 -2.74 7.05
C LEU A 48 4.41 -3.28 6.30
N GLY A 49 4.41 -3.19 4.96
CA GLY A 49 3.36 -3.78 4.13
C GLY A 49 3.27 -5.30 4.28
N THR A 50 4.41 -5.98 4.43
CA THR A 50 4.47 -7.43 4.68
C THR A 50 3.80 -7.82 5.99
N ASP A 51 4.09 -7.09 7.05
CA ASP A 51 3.48 -7.33 8.35
C ASP A 51 1.98 -7.08 8.29
N TYR A 52 1.54 -6.02 7.61
CA TYR A 52 0.12 -5.73 7.38
C TYR A 52 -0.61 -6.85 6.62
N ILE A 53 -0.03 -7.37 5.53
CA ILE A 53 -0.59 -8.51 4.78
C ILE A 53 -0.73 -9.72 5.70
N ARG A 54 0.32 -10.07 6.45
CA ARG A 54 0.31 -11.22 7.37
C ARG A 54 -0.74 -11.07 8.46
N PHE A 55 -0.92 -9.87 9.01
CA PHE A 55 -1.97 -9.63 10.00
C PHE A 55 -3.36 -9.75 9.40
N THR A 56 -3.55 -9.31 8.16
CA THR A 56 -4.83 -9.41 7.45
C THR A 56 -5.15 -10.86 7.11
N GLU A 57 -4.19 -11.61 6.56
CA GLU A 57 -4.30 -13.05 6.32
C GLU A 57 -4.62 -13.81 7.62
N PHE A 58 -3.98 -13.44 8.72
CA PHE A 58 -4.26 -14.02 10.05
C PHE A 58 -5.68 -13.72 10.51
N ILE A 59 -6.15 -12.48 10.39
CA ILE A 59 -7.53 -12.11 10.77
C ILE A 59 -8.51 -12.92 9.92
N GLU A 60 -8.35 -12.94 8.59
CA GLU A 60 -9.23 -13.66 7.67
C GLU A 60 -9.30 -15.16 7.97
N GLN A 61 -8.16 -15.79 8.26
CA GLN A 61 -8.07 -17.21 8.58
C GLN A 61 -8.88 -17.60 9.83
N TYR A 62 -8.94 -16.72 10.85
CA TYR A 62 -9.58 -17.01 12.13
C TYR A 62 -10.97 -16.38 12.29
N THR A 63 -11.35 -15.40 11.46
CA THR A 63 -12.70 -14.82 11.46
C THR A 63 -13.59 -15.32 10.32
N GLY A 64 -13.02 -15.78 9.20
CA GLY A 64 -13.76 -16.22 8.01
C GLY A 64 -14.40 -17.61 8.11
N HIS A 65 -13.92 -18.48 9.00
CA HIS A 65 -14.41 -19.87 9.15
C HIS A 65 -15.75 -20.02 9.90
N VAL A 66 -16.40 -18.92 10.29
CA VAL A 66 -17.60 -18.98 11.16
C VAL A 66 -18.91 -19.30 10.41
N GLN A 67 -18.94 -19.26 9.08
CA GLN A 67 -20.21 -19.42 8.33
C GLN A 67 -20.53 -20.84 7.84
N GLN A 68 -19.71 -21.85 8.10
CA GLN A 68 -19.87 -23.18 7.48
C GLN A 68 -19.85 -24.38 8.45
N GLN A 69 -20.14 -24.18 9.74
CA GLN A 69 -20.21 -25.28 10.72
C GLN A 69 -21.63 -25.72 11.13
N ASP A 70 -22.67 -25.40 10.35
CA ASP A 70 -24.01 -25.92 10.67
C ASP A 70 -24.34 -27.29 10.06
N HIS A 71 -23.57 -27.83 9.10
CA HIS A 71 -23.95 -29.10 8.46
C HIS A 71 -22.74 -29.93 7.99
N HIS A 72 -22.12 -30.73 8.88
CA HIS A 72 -21.63 -32.12 8.66
C HIS A 72 -20.50 -32.49 9.67
N PRO A 73 -20.73 -33.48 10.56
CA PRO A 73 -19.70 -33.98 11.47
C PRO A 73 -18.93 -35.12 10.80
N SER A 74 -18.10 -34.83 9.80
CA SER A 74 -17.21 -35.85 9.23
C SER A 74 -16.08 -35.21 8.44
N GLN A 75 -15.10 -34.64 9.14
CA GLN A 75 -13.69 -34.71 8.74
C GLN A 75 -12.80 -34.31 9.92
N GLN A 76 -12.34 -35.34 10.63
CA GLN A 76 -11.15 -35.31 11.47
C GLN A 76 -9.97 -34.79 10.65
N GLY A 77 -9.22 -33.80 11.14
CA GLY A 77 -7.90 -33.52 10.55
C GLY A 77 -7.20 -32.21 10.87
N GLN A 78 -7.89 -31.14 11.31
CA GLN A 78 -7.21 -29.92 11.72
C GLN A 78 -7.82 -29.35 13.00
N GLY A 79 -7.19 -29.68 14.13
CA GLY A 79 -7.34 -28.95 15.39
C GLY A 79 -6.74 -27.55 15.25
N GLY A 80 -7.30 -26.73 14.36
CA GLY A 80 -6.97 -25.32 14.27
C GLY A 80 -7.45 -24.63 15.53
N LEU A 81 -6.63 -23.74 16.09
CA LEU A 81 -6.99 -22.88 17.20
C LEU A 81 -8.27 -22.11 16.83
N HIS A 82 -9.42 -22.53 17.31
CA HIS A 82 -10.71 -21.87 17.08
C HIS A 82 -11.33 -21.63 18.45
N GLY A 83 -11.46 -20.36 18.82
CA GLY A 83 -11.96 -19.97 20.13
C GLY A 83 -12.41 -18.52 20.15
N ILE A 84 -13.40 -18.23 20.99
CA ILE A 84 -13.95 -16.89 21.18
C ILE A 84 -12.87 -15.85 21.56
N TYR A 85 -11.85 -16.25 22.32
CA TYR A 85 -10.71 -15.39 22.67
C TYR A 85 -9.87 -15.03 21.45
N LEU A 86 -9.65 -15.99 20.55
CA LEU A 86 -8.89 -15.75 19.32
C LEU A 86 -9.66 -14.79 18.40
N ARG A 87 -10.98 -14.96 18.30
CA ARG A 87 -11.83 -14.04 17.54
C ARG A 87 -11.81 -12.63 18.15
N ALA A 88 -11.93 -12.51 19.48
CA ALA A 88 -11.82 -11.22 20.16
C ALA A 88 -10.45 -10.57 19.94
N PHE A 89 -9.38 -11.37 19.91
CA PHE A 89 -8.04 -10.90 19.55
C PHE A 89 -7.97 -10.41 18.11
N CYS A 90 -8.49 -11.16 17.13
CA CYS A 90 -8.54 -10.73 15.72
C CYS A 90 -9.34 -9.43 15.55
N THR A 91 -10.46 -9.28 16.25
CA THR A 91 -11.24 -8.03 16.24
C THR A 91 -10.46 -6.88 16.86
N GLY A 92 -9.76 -7.11 17.97
CA GLY A 92 -8.87 -6.11 18.56
C GLY A 92 -7.73 -5.72 17.62
N LEU A 93 -7.10 -6.70 16.97
CA LEU A 93 -6.04 -6.47 16.00
C LEU A 93 -6.53 -5.64 14.80
N ASP A 94 -7.70 -5.97 14.24
CA ASP A 94 -8.30 -5.19 13.14
C ASP A 94 -8.55 -3.73 13.54
N SER A 95 -8.97 -3.49 14.79
CA SER A 95 -9.15 -2.13 15.30
C SER A 95 -7.84 -1.35 15.43
N VAL A 96 -6.73 -2.03 15.74
CA VAL A 96 -5.39 -1.42 15.82
C VAL A 96 -4.83 -1.13 14.42
N LEU A 97 -5.25 -1.87 13.40
CA LEU A 97 -4.86 -1.62 12.01
C LEU A 97 -5.63 -0.46 11.35
N GLN A 98 -6.77 -0.05 11.92
CA GLN A 98 -7.57 1.05 11.34
C GLN A 98 -6.81 2.38 11.17
N PRO A 99 -6.07 2.88 12.18
CA PRO A 99 -5.27 4.10 12.01
C PRO A 99 -4.23 4.00 10.89
N TYR A 100 -3.65 2.81 10.67
CA TYR A 100 -2.73 2.58 9.55
C TYR A 100 -3.45 2.69 8.20
N ARG A 101 -4.65 2.10 8.07
CA ARG A 101 -5.48 2.24 6.86
C ARG A 101 -5.84 3.69 6.59
N GLN A 102 -6.21 4.44 7.64
CA GLN A 102 -6.52 5.87 7.52
C GLN A 102 -5.29 6.67 7.05
N ALA A 103 -4.11 6.43 7.64
CA ALA A 103 -2.89 7.10 7.22
C ALA A 103 -2.54 6.85 5.75
N LEU A 104 -2.80 5.65 5.22
CA LEU A 104 -2.61 5.37 3.79
C LEU A 104 -3.56 6.17 2.90
N LEU A 105 -4.82 6.34 3.31
CA LEU A 105 -5.80 7.15 2.58
C LEU A 105 -5.43 8.64 2.60
N ASP A 106 -5.00 9.14 3.75
CA ASP A 106 -4.57 10.52 3.91
C ASP A 106 -3.35 10.82 3.01
N LEU A 107 -2.36 9.90 2.97
CA LEU A 107 -1.20 10.00 2.08
C LEU A 107 -1.60 9.97 0.59
N GLU A 108 -2.59 9.15 0.21
CA GLU A 108 -3.07 9.13 -1.17
C GLU A 108 -3.69 10.49 -1.57
N GLN A 109 -4.47 11.07 -0.65
CA GLN A 109 -5.08 12.38 -0.87
C GLN A 109 -4.02 13.48 -0.95
N GLU A 110 -3.03 13.47 -0.06
CA GLU A 110 -1.93 14.44 -0.07
C GLU A 110 -1.16 14.39 -1.39
N VAL A 111 -0.79 13.20 -1.87
CA VAL A 111 -0.11 13.03 -3.15
C VAL A 111 -0.96 13.55 -4.31
N ARG A 112 -2.28 13.32 -4.25
CA ARG A 112 -3.21 13.80 -5.28
C ARG A 112 -3.33 15.32 -5.28
N GLU A 113 -3.42 15.94 -4.11
CA GLU A 113 -3.49 17.40 -3.97
C GLU A 113 -2.16 18.06 -4.37
N GLU A 114 -1.01 17.51 -3.99
CA GLU A 114 0.30 18.04 -4.40
C GLU A 114 0.45 17.99 -5.93
N ILE A 115 0.06 16.88 -6.56
CA ILE A 115 0.08 16.75 -8.03
C ILE A 115 -0.90 17.73 -8.68
N ARG A 116 -2.08 17.94 -8.09
CA ARG A 116 -3.08 18.88 -8.60
C ARG A 116 -2.58 20.32 -8.53
N GLU A 117 -1.97 20.71 -7.41
CA GLU A 117 -1.41 22.04 -7.20
C GLU A 117 -0.23 22.31 -8.15
N ARG A 118 0.72 21.36 -8.29
CA ARG A 118 1.80 21.48 -9.28
C ARG A 118 1.30 21.62 -10.70
N ARG A 119 0.26 20.86 -11.09
CA ARG A 119 -0.36 20.99 -12.42
C ARG A 119 -1.03 22.36 -12.61
N LEU A 120 -1.61 22.94 -11.57
CA LEU A 120 -2.16 24.29 -11.60
C LEU A 120 -1.06 25.34 -11.75
N TRP A 121 0.06 25.20 -11.01
CA TRP A 121 1.22 26.07 -11.17
C TRP A 121 1.82 25.95 -12.58
N ASP A 122 2.00 24.75 -13.13
CA ASP A 122 2.49 24.57 -14.50
C ASP A 122 1.52 25.15 -15.54
N SER A 123 0.20 25.06 -15.30
CA SER A 123 -0.81 25.69 -16.17
C SER A 123 -0.78 27.22 -16.08
N CYS A 124 -0.54 27.78 -14.90
CA CYS A 124 -0.40 29.23 -14.71
C CYS A 124 0.94 29.74 -15.28
N LEU A 125 2.04 28.99 -15.10
CA LEU A 125 3.35 29.32 -15.63
C LEU A 125 3.42 29.18 -17.16
N GLY A 126 2.73 28.17 -17.71
CA GLY A 126 2.55 28.02 -19.16
C GLY A 126 1.82 29.20 -19.79
N HIS A 127 0.84 29.79 -19.07
CA HIS A 127 0.16 31.02 -19.50
C HIS A 127 1.03 32.28 -19.37
N VAL A 128 2.03 32.29 -18.47
CA VAL A 128 2.96 33.42 -18.28
C VAL A 128 4.12 33.36 -19.28
N LEU A 129 4.59 32.16 -19.67
CA LEU A 129 5.67 31.99 -20.65
C LEU A 129 5.24 32.19 -22.12
N GLU A 130 3.94 32.23 -22.43
CA GLU A 130 3.46 32.64 -23.77
C GLU A 130 3.41 34.17 -23.96
N PHE A 131 3.60 34.97 -22.91
CA PHE A 131 3.37 36.43 -22.96
C PHE A 131 4.64 37.32 -22.95
N GLU A 132 5.85 36.74 -22.91
CA GLU A 132 7.11 37.50 -23.04
C GLU A 132 8.01 36.94 -24.14
N ILE A 133 7.59 37.08 -25.40
CA ILE A 133 8.56 37.36 -26.48
C ILE A 133 8.01 38.47 -27.39
N PRO A 134 8.17 39.76 -27.05
CA PRO A 134 8.30 40.79 -28.05
C PRO A 134 9.78 40.82 -28.45
N PHE A 135 10.17 40.03 -29.45
CA PHE A 135 11.41 40.29 -30.18
C PHE A 135 11.15 41.51 -31.07
N ASP A 136 11.18 42.70 -30.48
CA ASP A 136 11.30 43.95 -31.21
C ASP A 136 12.74 44.06 -31.77
N VAL A 137 12.81 43.99 -33.09
CA VAL A 137 13.65 44.74 -34.07
C VAL A 137 14.87 45.54 -33.55
N VAL A 138 15.91 45.60 -34.42
CA VAL A 138 17.09 46.51 -34.46
C VAL A 138 18.38 45.84 -33.91
N THR A 139 19.45 45.53 -34.66
CA THR A 139 20.05 46.03 -35.92
C THR A 139 20.78 44.88 -36.62
#